data_AF-A0A7R9QQH7-F1
#
_entry.id   AF-A0A7R9QQH7-F1
#
_cell.length_a   1.000
_cell.length_b   1.000
_cell.length_c   1.000
_cell.angle_alpha   90.00
_cell.angle_beta   90.00
_cell.angle_gamma   90.00
#
_symmetry.space_group_name_H-M   'P 1'
#
loop_
_entity.id
_entity.type
_entity.pdbx_description
1 polymer ?
#
loop_
_entity_poly.entity_id
_entity_poly.type
_entity_poly.pdbx_seq_one_letter_code
_entity_poly.pdbx_strand_id
1 'polypeptide(L)'
;MIMSGGVGAMGGRDDAITAKFNATNAKRIALILVMALIAYHGVLHLTYGIKSCKWLLRDGSFHGFGDYSVWQPYGCMIHNYNKIDTRMCLRYIAYWGGKNNIVFLGDSRIRQLYYAFIKTCSPNENLINTDSPAHHDLEYKERDLRLEVEFLWHPIVNDSMADVFRQWLRKDVTERPNLIVMGSATHSIKS
;
A
#
# COMPACT_ATOMS: atom_id res chain seq x y z
N MET A 1 -66.95 60.80 -20.49
CA MET A 1 -66.37 59.72 -21.32
C MET A 1 -64.87 59.71 -21.01
N ILE A 2 -64.41 58.80 -20.14
CA ILE A 2 -63.52 57.66 -20.47
C ILE A 2 -62.09 58.20 -20.78
N MET A 3 -61.00 57.83 -20.11
CA MET A 3 -60.72 56.70 -19.23
C MET A 3 -59.48 56.97 -18.36
N SER A 4 -59.50 56.43 -17.15
CA SER A 4 -58.34 56.26 -16.27
C SER A 4 -57.43 55.18 -16.87
N GLY A 5 -56.18 55.53 -17.20
CA GLY A 5 -55.17 54.59 -17.67
C GLY A 5 -54.37 54.04 -16.49
N GLY A 6 -54.76 52.85 -16.01
CA GLY A 6 -54.07 52.15 -14.93
C GLY A 6 -52.64 51.77 -15.30
N VAL A 7 -51.69 52.14 -14.45
CA VAL A 7 -50.31 51.64 -14.47
C VAL A 7 -50.34 50.21 -13.94
N GLY A 8 -50.32 49.25 -14.87
CA GLY A 8 -50.28 47.82 -14.58
C GLY A 8 -48.94 47.41 -13.96
N ALA A 9 -49.03 46.70 -12.83
CA ALA A 9 -47.92 46.11 -12.11
C ALA A 9 -47.20 45.05 -12.96
N MET A 10 -45.97 45.33 -13.38
CA MET A 10 -45.10 44.39 -14.09
C MET A 10 -43.67 44.42 -13.51
N GLY A 11 -43.56 44.39 -12.17
CA GLY A 11 -42.27 44.35 -11.46
C GLY A 11 -42.12 43.21 -10.43
N GLY A 12 -43.19 42.49 -10.07
CA GLY A 12 -43.14 41.60 -8.90
C GLY A 12 -42.41 40.26 -9.08
N ARG A 13 -42.26 39.76 -10.31
CA ARG A 13 -41.84 38.37 -10.57
C ARG A 13 -40.35 38.24 -10.87
N ASP A 14 -39.79 39.15 -11.66
CA ASP A 14 -38.35 39.17 -11.98
C ASP A 14 -37.53 39.61 -10.77
N ASP A 15 -37.99 40.62 -10.02
CA ASP A 15 -37.37 41.07 -8.78
C ASP A 15 -37.33 39.97 -7.70
N ALA A 16 -38.38 39.14 -7.64
CA ALA A 16 -38.44 38.00 -6.72
C ALA A 16 -37.46 36.89 -7.11
N ILE A 17 -37.24 36.64 -8.41
CA ILE A 17 -36.28 35.64 -8.89
C ILE A 17 -34.85 36.12 -8.66
N THR A 18 -34.53 37.39 -8.99
CA THR A 18 -33.20 37.97 -8.78
C THR A 18 -32.87 38.11 -7.29
N ALA A 19 -33.87 38.37 -6.43
CA ALA A 19 -33.68 38.38 -4.98
C ALA A 19 -33.30 37.01 -4.40
N LYS A 20 -33.76 35.91 -5.02
CA LYS A 20 -33.42 34.53 -4.61
C LYS A 20 -32.11 34.07 -5.23
N PHE A 21 -31.92 34.29 -6.52
CA PHE A 21 -30.71 33.93 -7.27
C PHE A 21 -29.74 35.11 -7.38
N ASN A 22 -29.12 35.45 -6.25
CA ASN A 22 -28.06 36.46 -6.19
C ASN A 22 -26.74 35.88 -5.69
N ALA A 23 -25.64 36.57 -5.99
CA ALA A 23 -24.29 36.15 -5.61
C ALA A 23 -24.11 36.03 -4.09
N THR A 24 -24.83 36.82 -3.29
CA THR A 24 -24.77 36.79 -1.82
C THR A 24 -25.34 35.49 -1.25
N ASN A 25 -26.49 35.04 -1.76
CA ASN A 25 -27.12 33.78 -1.38
C ASN A 25 -26.29 32.59 -1.87
N ALA A 26 -25.76 32.66 -3.09
CA ALA A 26 -24.87 31.64 -3.62
C ALA A 26 -23.60 31.47 -2.76
N LYS A 27 -22.98 32.56 -2.32
CA LYS A 27 -21.83 32.53 -1.41
C LYS A 27 -22.19 31.90 -0.05
N ARG A 28 -23.38 32.21 0.49
CA ARG A 28 -23.86 31.59 1.74
C ARG A 28 -24.06 30.09 1.59
N ILE A 29 -24.69 29.65 0.50
CA ILE A 29 -24.88 28.22 0.20
C ILE A 29 -23.53 27.53 0.02
N ALA A 30 -22.61 28.13 -0.73
CA ALA A 30 -21.26 27.60 -0.92
C ALA A 30 -20.51 27.45 0.40
N LEU A 31 -20.59 28.45 1.29
CA LEU A 31 -19.99 28.37 2.62
C LEU A 31 -20.58 27.22 3.45
N ILE A 32 -21.91 27.06 3.46
CA ILE A 32 -22.58 25.98 4.16
C ILE A 32 -22.15 24.62 3.62
N LEU A 33 -22.08 24.46 2.28
CA LEU A 33 -21.64 23.22 1.65
C LEU A 33 -20.19 22.88 2.01
N VAL A 34 -19.28 23.86 1.97
CA VAL A 34 -17.88 23.67 2.35
C VAL A 34 -17.77 23.28 3.82
N MET A 35 -18.49 23.97 4.71
CA MET A 35 -18.49 23.63 6.14
C MET A 35 -19.07 22.23 6.40
N ALA A 36 -20.11 21.84 5.68
CA ALA A 36 -20.68 20.49 5.77
C ALA A 36 -19.69 19.42 5.29
N LEU A 37 -18.97 19.66 4.19
CA LEU A 37 -17.92 18.78 3.70
C LEU A 37 -16.77 18.66 4.70
N ILE A 38 -16.30 19.78 5.26
CA ILE A 38 -15.24 19.79 6.29
C ILE A 38 -15.69 19.00 7.51
N ALA A 39 -16.91 19.23 8.01
CA ALA A 39 -17.46 18.50 9.16
C ALA A 39 -17.59 17.01 8.86
N TYR A 40 -18.12 16.64 7.69
CA TYR A 40 -18.27 15.25 7.26
C TYR A 40 -16.92 14.53 7.17
N HIS A 41 -15.95 15.10 6.45
CA HIS A 41 -14.61 14.54 6.34
C HIS A 41 -13.87 14.55 7.69
N GLY A 42 -14.10 15.55 8.55
CA GLY A 42 -13.58 15.60 9.91
C GLY A 42 -14.10 14.45 10.77
N VAL A 43 -15.41 14.20 10.75
CA VAL A 43 -16.02 13.05 11.45
C VAL A 43 -15.44 11.74 10.92
N LEU A 44 -15.30 11.58 9.61
CA LEU A 44 -14.66 10.39 9.03
C LEU A 44 -13.22 10.20 9.52
N HIS A 45 -12.41 11.26 9.52
CA HIS A 45 -11.03 11.20 10.00
C HIS A 45 -10.93 10.85 11.49
N LEU A 46 -11.83 11.39 12.33
CA LEU A 46 -11.85 11.12 13.77
C LEU A 46 -12.35 9.71 14.12
N THR A 47 -13.35 9.20 13.38
CA THR A 47 -14.00 7.90 13.67
C THR A 47 -13.28 6.72 13.03
N TYR A 48 -12.84 6.85 11.78
CA TYR A 48 -12.12 5.79 11.06
C TYR A 48 -10.61 5.85 11.27
N GLY A 49 -10.09 7.00 11.71
CA GLY A 49 -8.67 7.23 11.97
C GLY A 49 -7.82 7.23 10.71
N ILE A 50 -6.65 7.87 10.79
CA ILE A 50 -5.58 7.80 9.79
C ILE A 50 -4.79 6.49 9.98
N LYS A 51 -5.48 5.37 10.23
CA LYS A 51 -4.80 4.10 10.48
C LYS A 51 -4.37 3.53 9.15
N SER A 52 -3.12 3.79 8.78
CA SER A 52 -2.50 3.32 7.53
C SER A 52 -2.74 1.84 7.28
N CYS A 53 -2.80 1.00 8.31
CA CYS A 53 -3.06 -0.44 8.19
C CYS A 53 -4.48 -0.78 7.65
N LYS A 54 -5.53 -0.05 8.06
CA LYS A 54 -6.91 -0.32 7.61
C LYS A 54 -7.09 0.03 6.13
N TRP A 55 -6.49 1.13 5.70
CA TRP A 55 -6.58 1.59 4.32
C TRP A 55 -5.61 0.84 3.40
N LEU A 56 -4.36 0.59 3.80
CA LEU A 56 -3.32 0.06 2.92
C LEU A 56 -3.32 -1.47 2.77
N LEU A 57 -3.75 -2.23 3.78
CA LEU A 57 -3.55 -3.70 3.80
C LEU A 57 -4.81 -4.53 4.07
N ARG A 58 -5.94 -3.91 4.41
CA ARG A 58 -7.17 -4.63 4.76
C ARG A 58 -8.23 -4.57 3.66
N ASP A 59 -8.56 -3.38 3.20
CA ASP A 59 -9.69 -3.13 2.31
C ASP A 59 -9.19 -2.55 0.97
N GLY A 60 -9.64 -3.12 -0.15
CA GLY A 60 -9.23 -2.69 -1.49
C GLY A 60 -9.97 -3.44 -2.60
N SER A 61 -9.70 -3.08 -3.84
CA SER A 61 -10.27 -3.74 -5.02
C SER A 61 -9.23 -3.92 -6.11
N PHE A 62 -9.39 -4.99 -6.89
CA PHE A 62 -8.65 -5.15 -8.13
C PHE A 62 -9.20 -4.17 -9.17
N HIS A 63 -8.32 -3.38 -9.77
CA HIS A 63 -8.65 -2.50 -10.88
C HIS A 63 -7.88 -2.94 -12.12
N GLY A 64 -8.48 -2.75 -13.31
CA GLY A 64 -7.90 -3.12 -14.60
C GLY A 64 -8.62 -4.29 -15.27
N PHE A 65 -8.21 -4.61 -16.51
CA PHE A 65 -8.71 -5.74 -17.30
C PHE A 65 -7.52 -6.57 -17.83
N GLY A 66 -7.68 -7.89 -17.91
CA GLY A 66 -6.64 -8.80 -18.41
C GLY A 66 -5.38 -8.82 -17.53
N ASP A 67 -4.22 -8.74 -18.17
CA ASP A 67 -2.90 -8.84 -17.52
C ASP A 67 -2.52 -7.61 -16.66
N TYR A 68 -3.31 -6.54 -16.70
CA TYR A 68 -3.09 -5.30 -15.94
C TYR A 68 -3.98 -5.21 -14.69
N SER A 69 -4.41 -6.34 -14.13
CA SER A 69 -5.17 -6.35 -12.88
C SER A 69 -4.24 -6.12 -11.68
N VAL A 70 -4.34 -4.93 -11.07
CA VAL A 70 -3.54 -4.55 -9.90
C VAL A 70 -4.47 -4.43 -8.70
N TRP A 71 -4.10 -5.10 -7.61
CA TRP A 71 -4.77 -4.91 -6.33
C TRP A 71 -4.45 -3.51 -5.80
N GLN A 72 -5.50 -2.73 -5.49
CA GLN A 72 -5.36 -1.37 -4.99
C GLN A 72 -6.12 -1.19 -3.67
N PRO A 73 -5.45 -0.73 -2.60
CA PRO A 73 -6.11 -0.35 -1.37
C PRO A 73 -7.05 0.84 -1.57
N TYR A 74 -8.08 0.97 -0.73
CA TYR A 74 -8.86 2.19 -0.72
C TYR A 74 -8.05 3.36 -0.11
N GLY A 75 -8.27 4.58 -0.62
CA GLY A 75 -7.71 5.80 -0.03
C GLY A 75 -6.24 6.12 -0.36
N CYS A 76 -5.49 5.20 -0.98
CA CYS A 76 -4.15 5.48 -1.49
C CYS A 76 -3.81 4.60 -2.69
N MET A 77 -2.89 5.05 -3.54
CA MET A 77 -2.38 4.25 -4.65
C MET A 77 -1.05 3.63 -4.26
N ILE A 78 -0.90 2.30 -4.44
CA ILE A 78 0.38 1.63 -4.23
C ILE A 78 1.34 1.98 -5.36
N HIS A 79 2.58 2.30 -4.99
CA HIS A 79 3.65 2.48 -5.96
C HIS A 79 4.13 1.11 -6.45
N ASN A 80 4.14 0.93 -7.78
CA ASN A 80 4.72 -0.25 -8.41
C ASN A 80 6.23 -0.05 -8.55
N TYR A 81 6.99 -0.61 -7.61
CA TYR A 81 8.45 -0.54 -7.64
C TYR A 81 9.00 -1.35 -8.81
N ASN A 82 9.71 -0.68 -9.71
CA ASN A 82 10.51 -1.35 -10.74
C ASN A 82 11.90 -1.73 -10.19
N LYS A 83 12.73 -2.37 -11.02
CA LYS A 83 14.09 -2.79 -10.63
C LYS A 83 14.99 -1.62 -10.25
N ILE A 84 14.90 -0.51 -10.97
CA ILE A 84 15.70 0.69 -10.72
C ILE A 84 15.31 1.29 -9.36
N ASP A 85 14.01 1.45 -9.11
CA ASP A 85 13.49 1.99 -7.85
C ASP A 85 13.95 1.13 -6.66
N THR A 86 13.78 -0.19 -6.78
CA THR A 86 14.13 -1.15 -5.73
C THR A 86 15.62 -1.08 -5.40
N ARG A 87 16.48 -1.12 -6.43
CA ARG A 87 17.94 -1.03 -6.25
C ARG A 87 18.36 0.31 -5.66
N MET A 88 17.71 1.40 -6.07
CA MET A 88 17.97 2.73 -5.53
C MET A 88 17.63 2.80 -4.04
N CYS A 89 16.48 2.29 -3.62
CA CYS A 89 16.10 2.21 -2.21
C CYS A 89 17.10 1.40 -1.37
N LEU A 90 17.48 0.20 -1.83
CA LEU A 90 18.46 -0.64 -1.14
C LEU A 90 19.84 0.03 -1.04
N ARG A 91 20.26 0.73 -2.11
CA ARG A 91 21.50 1.49 -2.14
C ARG A 91 21.49 2.64 -1.14
N TYR A 92 20.36 3.35 -1.00
CA TYR A 92 20.24 4.40 0.01
C TYR A 92 20.42 3.83 1.41
N ILE A 93 19.76 2.72 1.75
CA ILE A 93 19.92 2.08 3.07
C ILE A 93 21.39 1.74 3.35
N ALA A 94 22.08 1.16 2.36
CA ALA A 94 23.50 0.82 2.48
C ALA A 94 24.40 2.06 2.64
N TYR A 95 24.10 3.13 1.89
CA TYR A 95 24.81 4.41 1.94
C TYR A 95 24.72 5.08 3.32
N TRP A 96 23.54 5.03 3.96
CA TRP A 96 23.34 5.56 5.31
C TRP A 96 23.91 4.66 6.42
N GLY A 97 24.74 3.68 6.07
CA GLY A 97 25.40 2.77 7.01
C GLY A 97 24.57 1.54 7.40
N GLY A 98 23.33 1.43 6.91
CA GLY A 98 22.45 0.29 7.15
C GLY A 98 22.90 -1.01 6.46
N LYS A 99 22.25 -2.10 6.83
CA LYS A 99 22.36 -3.42 6.18
C LYS A 99 20.99 -3.76 5.59
N ASN A 100 20.97 -4.43 4.45
CA ASN A 100 19.75 -4.97 3.86
C ASN A 100 19.72 -6.48 4.14
N ASN A 101 19.40 -6.88 5.37
CA ASN A 101 19.27 -8.28 5.78
C ASN A 101 17.79 -8.70 5.78
N ILE A 102 17.39 -9.55 4.84
CA ILE A 102 15.99 -9.92 4.61
C ILE A 102 15.86 -11.43 4.65
N VAL A 103 14.96 -11.97 5.47
CA VAL A 103 14.75 -13.42 5.56
C VAL A 103 13.33 -13.79 5.16
N PHE A 104 13.22 -14.77 4.27
CA PHE A 104 11.99 -15.45 3.88
C PHE A 104 11.92 -16.79 4.60
N LEU A 105 10.95 -17.00 5.48
CA LEU A 105 10.84 -18.20 6.32
C LEU A 105 9.51 -18.90 6.06
N GLY A 106 9.52 -20.10 5.47
CA GLY A 106 8.25 -20.77 5.20
C GLY A 106 8.26 -21.92 4.21
N ASP A 107 7.11 -22.06 3.56
CA ASP A 107 6.82 -23.11 2.57
C ASP A 107 7.13 -22.67 1.11
N SER A 108 6.62 -23.45 0.15
CA SER A 108 6.83 -23.21 -1.27
C SER A 108 6.29 -21.85 -1.77
N ARG A 109 5.25 -21.28 -1.13
CA ARG A 109 4.73 -19.96 -1.50
C ARG A 109 5.67 -18.84 -1.06
N ILE A 110 6.25 -18.97 0.13
CA ILE A 110 7.27 -18.04 0.60
C ILE A 110 8.53 -18.15 -0.26
N ARG A 111 8.89 -19.36 -0.71
CA ARG A 111 9.98 -19.55 -1.68
C ARG A 111 9.73 -18.86 -3.02
N GLN A 112 8.49 -18.85 -3.51
CA GLN A 112 8.13 -18.10 -4.73
C GLN A 112 8.27 -16.59 -4.52
N LEU A 113 7.89 -16.07 -3.36
CA LEU A 113 8.10 -14.66 -3.02
C LEU A 113 9.58 -14.30 -2.94
N TYR A 114 10.42 -15.19 -2.38
CA TYR A 114 11.87 -15.03 -2.40
C TYR A 114 12.39 -14.88 -3.84
N TYR A 115 12.05 -15.79 -4.75
CA TYR A 115 12.49 -15.69 -6.15
C TYR A 115 12.00 -14.41 -6.84
N ALA A 116 10.74 -14.02 -6.61
CA ALA A 116 10.20 -12.78 -7.15
C ALA A 116 10.95 -11.55 -6.62
N PHE A 117 11.30 -11.55 -5.34
CA PHE A 117 12.08 -10.47 -4.73
C PHE A 117 13.50 -10.38 -5.31
N ILE A 118 14.21 -11.52 -5.42
CA ILE A 118 15.53 -11.55 -6.04
C ILE A 118 15.48 -11.09 -7.50
N LYS A 119 14.44 -11.47 -8.26
CA LYS A 119 14.24 -11.02 -9.63
C LYS A 119 14.10 -9.50 -9.75
N THR A 120 13.49 -8.86 -8.77
CA THR A 120 13.34 -7.40 -8.73
C THR A 120 14.63 -6.69 -8.29
N CYS A 121 15.42 -7.32 -7.41
CA CYS A 121 16.66 -6.74 -6.88
C CYS A 121 17.86 -6.95 -7.81
N SER A 122 17.96 -8.12 -8.45
CA SER A 122 19.12 -8.51 -9.24
C SER A 122 19.18 -7.75 -10.57
N PRO A 123 20.37 -7.24 -10.97
CA PRO A 123 20.53 -6.61 -12.28
C PRO A 123 20.48 -7.62 -13.43
N ASN A 124 20.74 -8.91 -13.15
CA ASN A 124 20.76 -9.97 -14.15
C ASN A 124 19.87 -11.15 -13.70
N GLU A 125 18.86 -11.46 -14.50
CA GLU A 125 17.91 -12.55 -14.20
C GLU A 125 18.56 -13.94 -14.30
N ASN A 126 19.63 -14.08 -15.09
CA ASN A 126 20.34 -15.33 -15.29
C ASN A 126 21.13 -15.81 -14.05
N LEU A 127 21.23 -14.97 -13.02
CA LEU A 127 21.88 -15.30 -11.75
C LEU A 127 20.94 -16.07 -10.79
N ILE A 128 19.66 -16.17 -11.12
CA ILE A 128 18.67 -16.87 -10.29
C ILE A 128 18.66 -18.33 -10.73
N ASN A 129 19.47 -19.16 -10.08
CA ASN A 129 19.43 -20.59 -10.29
C ASN A 129 18.15 -21.17 -9.66
N THR A 130 17.12 -21.37 -10.48
CA THR A 130 15.86 -21.99 -10.06
C THR A 130 15.93 -23.52 -9.99
N ASP A 131 17.02 -24.13 -10.48
CA ASP A 131 17.24 -25.59 -10.43
C ASP A 131 17.76 -26.07 -9.07
N SER A 132 17.81 -25.18 -8.09
CA SER A 132 18.14 -25.56 -6.73
C SER A 132 17.15 -26.61 -6.22
N PRO A 133 17.59 -27.64 -5.46
CA PRO A 133 16.73 -28.74 -5.00
C PRO A 133 15.38 -28.31 -4.41
N ALA A 134 14.39 -29.20 -4.40
CA ALA A 134 13.20 -28.94 -3.61
C ALA A 134 13.58 -28.85 -2.12
N HIS A 135 12.89 -27.98 -1.36
CA HIS A 135 12.84 -28.05 0.11
C HIS A 135 14.16 -27.84 0.86
N HIS A 136 14.98 -26.88 0.44
CA HIS A 136 16.21 -26.51 1.15
C HIS A 136 16.34 -24.99 1.24
N ASP A 137 17.27 -24.56 2.07
CA ASP A 137 17.58 -23.16 2.31
C ASP A 137 18.31 -22.54 1.12
N LEU A 138 18.04 -21.27 0.83
CA LEU A 138 18.66 -20.52 -0.25
C LEU A 138 19.27 -19.23 0.30
N GLU A 139 20.28 -18.74 -0.41
CA GLU A 139 20.97 -17.51 -0.03
C GLU A 139 21.30 -16.69 -1.29
N TYR A 140 21.13 -15.39 -1.19
CA TYR A 140 21.53 -14.41 -2.19
C TYR A 140 22.25 -13.24 -1.53
N LYS A 141 23.44 -12.91 -2.04
CA LYS A 141 24.29 -11.84 -1.52
C LYS A 141 24.73 -10.89 -2.64
N GLU A 142 24.54 -9.59 -2.42
CA GLU A 142 25.03 -8.53 -3.31
C GLU A 142 25.81 -7.50 -2.50
N ARG A 143 27.13 -7.44 -2.73
CA ARG A 143 28.06 -6.60 -1.94
C ARG A 143 27.80 -5.11 -2.12
N ASP A 144 27.53 -4.68 -3.35
CA ASP A 144 27.31 -3.26 -3.69
C ASP A 144 26.11 -2.64 -2.98
N LEU A 145 25.10 -3.48 -2.68
CA LEU A 145 23.90 -3.07 -1.96
C LEU A 145 23.93 -3.46 -0.48
N ARG A 146 25.02 -4.07 0.02
CA ARG A 146 25.08 -4.69 1.35
C ARG A 146 23.83 -5.55 1.62
N LEU A 147 23.41 -6.29 0.60
CA LEU A 147 22.17 -7.06 0.55
C LEU A 147 22.48 -8.53 0.85
N GLU A 148 21.77 -9.07 1.82
CA GLU A 148 21.77 -10.47 2.21
C GLU A 148 20.31 -10.89 2.30
N VAL A 149 19.93 -11.84 1.45
CA VAL A 149 18.58 -12.39 1.40
C VAL A 149 18.66 -13.88 1.59
N GLU A 150 17.97 -14.39 2.59
CA GLU A 150 17.93 -15.82 2.89
C GLU A 150 16.51 -16.34 2.71
N PHE A 151 16.40 -17.57 2.23
CA PHE A 151 15.19 -18.36 2.33
C PHE A 151 15.46 -19.56 3.24
N LEU A 152 14.64 -19.73 4.27
CA LEU A 152 14.73 -20.82 5.24
C LEU A 152 13.49 -21.73 5.08
N TRP A 153 13.74 -23.00 4.79
CA TRP A 153 12.68 -23.99 4.57
C TRP A 153 12.11 -24.48 5.90
N HIS A 154 11.08 -23.80 6.39
CA HIS A 154 10.29 -24.22 7.54
C HIS A 154 8.80 -24.19 7.16
N PRO A 155 8.29 -25.24 6.54
CA PRO A 155 6.95 -25.23 5.95
C PRO A 155 5.82 -25.38 6.97
N ILE A 156 6.14 -25.66 8.24
CA ILE A 156 5.19 -25.90 9.33
C ILE A 156 5.60 -25.04 10.53
N VAL A 157 4.62 -24.38 11.15
CA VAL A 157 4.81 -23.69 12.43
C VAL A 157 4.97 -24.73 13.55
N ASN A 158 6.22 -24.99 13.94
CA ASN A 158 6.58 -25.93 15.00
C ASN A 158 7.84 -25.43 15.76
N ASP A 159 8.37 -26.25 16.66
CA ASP A 159 9.55 -25.92 17.44
C ASP A 159 10.79 -25.61 16.58
N SER A 160 10.93 -26.28 15.43
CA SER A 160 12.02 -26.02 14.50
C SER A 160 11.95 -24.60 13.93
N MET A 161 10.76 -24.13 13.54
CA MET A 161 10.57 -22.73 13.14
C MET A 161 10.81 -21.76 14.32
N ALA A 162 10.31 -22.10 15.52
CA ALA A 162 10.51 -21.28 16.72
C ALA A 162 12.00 -21.15 17.08
N ASP A 163 12.80 -22.20 16.87
CA ASP A 163 14.24 -22.19 17.12
C ASP A 163 14.99 -21.20 16.24
N VAL A 164 14.55 -20.96 15.01
CA VAL A 164 15.12 -19.91 14.14
C VAL A 164 14.99 -18.53 14.81
N PHE A 165 13.80 -18.19 15.30
CA PHE A 165 13.59 -16.93 16.02
C PHE A 165 14.41 -16.86 17.31
N ARG A 166 14.46 -17.96 18.08
CA ARG A 166 15.27 -18.02 19.31
C ARG A 166 16.76 -17.82 19.01
N GLN A 167 17.25 -18.33 17.89
CA GLN A 167 18.64 -18.09 17.45
C GLN A 167 18.88 -16.61 17.14
N TRP A 168 17.99 -15.94 16.40
CA TRP A 168 18.13 -14.50 16.14
C TRP A 168 18.06 -13.65 17.41
N LEU A 169 17.22 -14.03 18.38
CA LEU A 169 17.13 -13.32 19.65
C LEU A 169 18.40 -13.42 20.50
N ARG A 170 19.22 -14.47 20.32
CA ARG A 170 20.52 -14.63 20.98
C ARG A 170 21.65 -13.84 20.31
N LYS A 171 21.47 -13.46 19.04
CA LYS A 171 22.45 -12.65 18.29
C LYS A 171 22.37 -11.18 18.69
N ASP A 172 23.47 -10.46 18.46
CA ASP A 172 23.49 -9.00 18.55
C ASP A 172 22.48 -8.36 17.60
N VAL A 173 21.92 -7.21 18.00
CA VAL A 173 20.87 -6.52 17.24
C VAL A 173 21.32 -6.21 15.80
N THR A 174 22.61 -5.97 15.59
CA THR A 174 23.22 -5.69 14.29
C THR A 174 23.28 -6.89 13.34
N GLU A 175 23.19 -8.11 13.87
CA GLU A 175 23.25 -9.35 13.09
C GLU A 175 21.87 -9.92 12.77
N ARG A 176 20.81 -9.35 13.36
CA ARG A 176 19.44 -9.81 13.16
C ARG A 176 18.93 -9.41 11.76
N PRO A 177 17.93 -10.15 11.23
CA PRO A 177 17.20 -9.72 10.04
C PRO A 177 16.54 -8.36 10.26
N ASN A 178 16.60 -7.49 9.25
CA ASN A 178 15.89 -6.21 9.24
C ASN A 178 14.42 -6.39 8.83
N LEU A 179 14.15 -7.38 7.99
CA LEU A 179 12.81 -7.75 7.53
C LEU A 179 12.67 -9.26 7.53
N ILE A 180 11.56 -9.75 8.10
CA ILE A 180 11.20 -11.17 8.08
C ILE A 180 9.87 -11.29 7.35
N VAL A 181 9.85 -12.09 6.28
CA VAL A 181 8.65 -12.47 5.54
C VAL A 181 8.38 -13.93 5.85
N MET A 182 7.35 -14.19 6.65
CA MET A 182 7.01 -15.55 7.08
C MET A 182 5.64 -16.00 6.58
N GLY A 183 5.51 -17.30 6.33
CA GLY A 183 4.22 -17.90 5.98
C GLY A 183 4.27 -19.41 5.98
N SER A 184 3.21 -20.01 6.49
CA SER A 184 3.06 -21.46 6.60
C SER A 184 1.58 -21.77 6.42
N ALA A 185 1.22 -22.36 5.29
CA ALA A 185 -0.15 -22.83 5.07
C ALA A 185 -0.22 -23.91 4.00
N THR A 186 0.48 -23.73 2.89
CA THR A 186 0.31 -24.61 1.72
C THR A 186 0.81 -26.01 1.94
N HIS A 187 1.81 -26.20 2.79
CA HIS A 187 2.29 -27.54 3.14
C HIS A 187 1.33 -28.28 4.08
N SER A 188 0.49 -27.56 4.82
CA SER A 188 -0.50 -28.13 5.75
C SER A 188 -1.82 -28.48 5.06
N ILE A 189 -2.11 -27.87 3.92
CA ILE A 189 -3.28 -28.19 3.09
C ILE A 189 -2.89 -29.38 2.21
N LYS A 190 -3.19 -30.60 2.66
CA LYS A 190 -3.13 -31.77 1.78
C LYS A 190 -4.19 -31.61 0.69
N SER A 191 -3.76 -31.63 -0.57
CA SER A 191 -4.62 -31.96 -1.71
C SER A 191 -4.73 -33.48 -1.86
#